data_AF-A0A944AVX0-F1
#
_entry.id   AF-A0A944AVX0-F1
#
_cell.length_a   1.000
_cell.length_b   1.000
_cell.length_c   1.000
_cell.angle_alpha   90.00
_cell.angle_beta   90.00
_cell.angle_gamma   90.00
#
_symmetry.space_group_name_H-M   'P 1'
#
loop_
_entity.id
_entity.type
_entity.pdbx_description
1 polymer ?
#
loop_
_entity_poly.entity_id
_entity_poly.type
_entity_poly.pdbx_seq_one_letter_code
_entity_poly.pdbx_strand_id
1 'polypeptide(L)'
;MSEEKTLGTFDRLVSSISDSERKILLDKMHSLAGDPTTQELHSENREDNAEMISLEDKLKEESIFYRFFLWLRSIFTNTSKENVYNQDQIQALFRKVDHSFPGLIDYKNGYLLSIFYQKLGELKLAIEFFRPYLELAYENPGAFYVFLGSLICPEVTMEMNAQVDPYSLPLSREVTGELRSSFLRKMEEILKSIPSNKRSYMYSCVTSIEWFYQLSKLPFDRFKNSFAQGIVDSYCCKFEVCSSELSSFARILCNGSGVPEEAITSLYLFSKNSFVPIDSEATDDDGRMKEYMNKAAANISMIHMFVKTVPMRQVCRIAFNNIQWSPENFKGAEDWFVRYKEQWKKLFEQKWESWLRDKKKAMINSQMARMFQLEDFPMLPHRPWASMWEGIPFHFEYTTGFIFWFMDKKYPEAIQPLKLLLLEGVFDNKDNRQEFANTLNEIMQVSNDIQQFNDDLSGMGQVGLVFDKIAANHLRTLQAQSKIESTMLNVEATSQNIKKSFCADCRSITKIVDGALGDKNDTRYDGVSNINTLKGFGNDTFKVALKKSRDLFSAALDMIKELEPIDLPGNK
;
A
#
# COMPACT_ATOMS: atom_id res chain seq x y z
N MET A 1 -27.77 9.01 -7.99
CA MET A 1 -26.38 9.46 -8.21
C MET A 1 -25.51 8.23 -8.19
N SER A 2 -24.73 8.02 -9.23
CA SER A 2 -23.73 6.94 -9.32
C SER A 2 -22.76 7.08 -8.15
N GLU A 3 -22.91 6.24 -7.14
CA GLU A 3 -21.98 6.13 -6.03
C GLU A 3 -20.60 5.81 -6.59
N GLU A 4 -19.69 6.78 -6.44
CA GLU A 4 -18.27 6.60 -6.65
C GLU A 4 -17.82 5.48 -5.69
N LYS A 5 -17.76 4.25 -6.21
CA LYS A 5 -16.97 3.19 -5.60
C LYS A 5 -15.59 3.79 -5.40
N THR A 6 -15.19 4.03 -4.17
CA THR A 6 -13.79 4.31 -3.85
C THR A 6 -13.00 3.06 -4.22
N LEU A 7 -12.52 2.98 -5.47
CA LEU A 7 -11.70 1.89 -5.95
C LEU A 7 -10.52 1.77 -4.98
N GLY A 8 -10.37 0.60 -4.37
CA GLY A 8 -9.22 0.33 -3.50
C GLY A 8 -7.92 0.48 -4.29
N THR A 9 -6.80 0.69 -3.61
CA THR A 9 -5.47 0.83 -4.23
C THR A 9 -5.15 -0.32 -5.18
N PHE A 10 -5.65 -1.53 -4.89
CA PHE A 10 -5.56 -2.69 -5.80
C PHE A 10 -6.50 -2.61 -7.00
N ASP A 11 -7.76 -2.20 -6.81
CA ASP A 11 -8.66 -2.00 -7.94
C ASP A 11 -8.12 -0.88 -8.83
N ARG A 12 -7.47 0.16 -8.30
CA ARG A 12 -6.71 1.17 -9.10
C ARG A 12 -5.49 0.58 -9.82
N LEU A 13 -4.75 -0.34 -9.19
CA LEU A 13 -3.61 -1.07 -9.78
C LEU A 13 -4.03 -2.05 -10.88
N VAL A 14 -5.25 -2.58 -10.81
CA VAL A 14 -5.80 -3.58 -11.74
C VAL A 14 -6.74 -2.95 -12.78
N SER A 15 -7.41 -1.84 -12.47
CA SER A 15 -8.37 -1.16 -13.36
C SER A 15 -7.73 -0.27 -14.42
N SER A 16 -6.45 0.10 -14.27
CA SER A 16 -5.76 0.94 -15.25
C SER A 16 -5.36 0.19 -16.53
N ILE A 17 -5.44 -1.16 -16.54
CA ILE A 17 -5.20 -1.98 -17.73
C ILE A 17 -6.28 -3.06 -17.76
N SER A 18 -7.26 -2.91 -18.66
CA SER A 18 -8.30 -3.94 -18.83
C SER A 18 -7.67 -5.30 -19.20
N ASP A 19 -8.30 -6.41 -18.81
CA ASP A 19 -7.78 -7.75 -19.11
C ASP A 19 -7.60 -8.01 -20.62
N SER A 20 -8.38 -7.30 -21.46
CA SER A 20 -8.22 -7.24 -22.91
C SER A 20 -6.98 -6.45 -23.34
N GLU A 21 -6.76 -5.25 -22.80
CA GLU A 21 -5.57 -4.45 -23.12
C GLU A 21 -4.30 -5.13 -22.65
N ARG A 22 -4.31 -5.79 -21.49
CA ARG A 22 -3.17 -6.55 -20.95
C ARG A 22 -2.75 -7.69 -21.87
N LYS A 23 -3.71 -8.49 -22.36
CA LYS A 23 -3.45 -9.57 -23.33
C LYS A 23 -3.02 -9.03 -24.69
N ILE A 24 -3.66 -7.95 -25.17
CA ILE A 24 -3.31 -7.32 -26.44
C ILE A 24 -1.90 -6.71 -26.38
N LEU A 25 -1.50 -6.13 -25.25
CA LEU A 25 -0.17 -5.58 -25.02
C LEU A 25 0.88 -6.71 -24.99
N LEU A 26 0.64 -7.77 -24.22
CA LEU A 26 1.55 -8.94 -24.16
C LEU A 26 1.69 -9.65 -25.53
N ASP A 27 0.58 -9.91 -26.23
CA ASP A 27 0.60 -10.58 -27.54
C ASP A 27 1.27 -9.72 -28.62
N LYS A 28 1.07 -8.39 -28.61
CA LYS A 28 1.76 -7.47 -29.53
C LYS A 28 3.24 -7.34 -29.19
N MET A 29 3.63 -7.43 -27.92
CA MET A 29 5.02 -7.33 -27.49
C MET A 29 5.84 -8.58 -27.86
N HIS A 30 5.29 -9.78 -27.67
CA HIS A 30 5.90 -11.03 -28.16
C HIS A 30 6.14 -11.03 -29.68
N SER A 31 5.35 -10.26 -30.45
CA SER A 31 5.54 -10.10 -31.90
C SER A 31 6.59 -9.06 -32.31
N LEU A 32 7.02 -8.18 -31.39
CA LEU A 32 7.86 -7.01 -31.67
C LEU A 32 9.29 -7.13 -31.10
N ALA A 33 9.54 -8.02 -30.12
CA ALA A 33 10.84 -8.18 -29.48
C ALA A 33 11.70 -9.25 -30.17
N GLY A 34 12.73 -8.83 -30.91
CA GLY A 34 13.72 -9.71 -31.53
C GLY A 34 14.78 -10.24 -30.55
N ASP A 35 14.40 -11.01 -29.53
CA ASP A 35 15.21 -12.02 -28.80
C ASP A 35 16.61 -11.64 -28.20
N PRO A 36 16.82 -10.48 -27.52
CA PRO A 36 17.99 -10.28 -26.65
C PRO A 36 17.68 -10.39 -25.14
N THR A 37 16.42 -10.21 -24.71
CA THR A 37 16.01 -10.16 -23.29
C THR A 37 15.89 -11.53 -22.62
N THR A 38 15.69 -12.57 -23.42
CA THR A 38 15.55 -13.98 -23.02
C THR A 38 16.86 -14.76 -22.97
N GLN A 39 17.97 -14.19 -23.46
CA GLN A 39 19.26 -14.87 -23.43
C GLN A 39 19.74 -14.99 -21.99
N GLU A 40 20.11 -16.21 -21.57
CA GLU A 40 20.80 -16.38 -20.29
C GLU A 40 22.09 -15.54 -20.31
N LEU A 41 22.39 -14.88 -19.19
CA LEU A 41 23.73 -14.34 -18.95
C LEU A 41 24.69 -15.53 -18.83
N HIS A 42 25.13 -16.05 -19.97
CA HIS A 42 26.18 -17.05 -20.03
C HIS A 42 27.47 -16.40 -19.54
N SER A 43 27.77 -16.55 -18.25
CA SER A 43 29.15 -16.51 -17.80
C SER A 43 29.81 -17.79 -18.32
N GLU A 44 30.91 -17.64 -19.06
CA GLU A 44 31.75 -18.79 -19.42
C GLU A 44 32.10 -19.55 -18.12
N ASN A 45 31.78 -20.86 -18.13
CA ASN A 45 31.98 -21.85 -17.08
C ASN A 45 30.93 -21.94 -15.96
N ARG A 46 29.66 -22.18 -16.32
CA ARG A 46 28.77 -22.98 -15.44
C ARG A 46 29.25 -24.44 -15.30
N GLU A 47 30.07 -24.91 -16.24
CA GLU A 47 30.68 -26.26 -16.24
C GLU A 47 31.78 -26.46 -15.18
N ASP A 48 32.34 -25.39 -14.60
CA ASP A 48 33.26 -25.50 -13.45
C ASP A 48 32.55 -25.66 -12.09
N ASN A 49 31.22 -25.85 -12.09
CA ASN A 49 30.50 -26.44 -10.94
C ASN A 49 30.66 -27.96 -10.87
N ALA A 50 31.51 -28.56 -11.73
CA ALA A 50 32.15 -29.83 -11.40
C ALA A 50 32.69 -29.71 -9.97
N GLU A 51 32.33 -30.67 -9.14
CA GLU A 51 32.73 -30.84 -7.73
C GLU A 51 34.05 -30.12 -7.42
N MET A 52 34.14 -29.36 -6.33
CA MET A 52 35.39 -28.75 -5.86
C MET A 52 36.46 -29.85 -5.68
N ILE A 53 37.09 -30.28 -6.76
CA ILE A 53 38.21 -31.20 -6.74
C ILE A 53 39.30 -30.41 -6.03
N SER A 54 39.74 -30.96 -4.91
CA SER A 54 40.75 -30.32 -4.09
C SER A 54 42.02 -30.08 -4.92
N LEU A 55 42.76 -29.04 -4.59
CA LEU A 55 43.98 -28.65 -5.29
C LEU A 55 45.01 -29.80 -5.22
N GLU A 56 44.95 -30.58 -4.13
CA GLU A 56 45.70 -31.82 -3.91
C GLU A 56 45.32 -32.94 -4.89
N ASP A 57 44.03 -33.12 -5.18
CA ASP A 57 43.58 -34.18 -6.07
C ASP A 57 43.92 -33.85 -7.53
N LYS A 58 43.77 -32.58 -7.95
CA LYS A 58 44.28 -32.13 -9.26
C LYS A 58 45.79 -32.29 -9.37
N LEU A 59 46.55 -32.06 -8.30
CA LEU A 59 47.99 -32.24 -8.29
C LEU A 59 48.40 -33.73 -8.39
N LYS A 60 47.56 -34.68 -7.95
CA LYS A 60 47.83 -36.12 -8.09
C LYS A 60 47.63 -36.61 -9.53
N GLU A 61 46.73 -36.00 -10.27
CA GLU A 61 46.44 -36.30 -11.69
C GLU A 61 47.54 -35.80 -12.63
N GLU A 62 48.36 -34.84 -12.18
CA GLU A 62 49.46 -34.30 -12.97
C GLU A 62 50.62 -35.29 -13.18
N SER A 63 51.39 -35.05 -14.25
CA SER A 63 52.52 -35.91 -14.62
C SER A 63 53.56 -36.00 -13.49
N ILE A 64 54.17 -37.18 -13.34
CA ILE A 64 55.17 -37.46 -12.29
C ILE A 64 56.37 -36.50 -12.40
N PHE A 65 56.78 -36.17 -13.62
CA PHE A 65 57.86 -35.21 -13.89
C PHE A 65 57.51 -33.80 -13.45
N TYR A 66 56.27 -33.35 -13.69
CA TYR A 66 55.82 -32.03 -13.25
C TYR A 66 55.73 -31.96 -11.72
N ARG A 67 55.21 -33.00 -11.06
CA ARG A 67 55.21 -33.12 -9.59
C ARG A 67 56.62 -33.09 -8.98
N PHE A 68 57.60 -33.73 -9.63
CA PHE A 68 59.00 -33.68 -9.21
C PHE A 68 59.59 -32.26 -9.34
N PHE A 69 59.28 -31.58 -10.45
CA PHE A 69 59.71 -30.19 -10.65
C PHE A 69 59.09 -29.21 -9.65
N LEU A 70 57.80 -29.39 -9.32
CA LEU A 70 57.11 -28.64 -8.27
C LEU A 70 57.75 -28.86 -6.90
N TRP A 71 58.11 -30.11 -6.57
CA TRP A 71 58.83 -30.41 -5.34
C TRP A 71 60.19 -29.70 -5.28
N LEU A 72 60.96 -29.73 -6.38
CA LEU A 72 62.25 -29.05 -6.45
C LEU A 72 62.10 -27.53 -6.25
N ARG A 73 61.14 -26.89 -6.93
CA ARG A 73 60.82 -25.46 -6.74
C ARG A 73 60.33 -25.15 -5.32
N SER A 74 59.54 -26.02 -4.72
CA SER A 74 59.02 -25.84 -3.36
C SER A 74 60.15 -25.76 -2.32
N ILE A 75 61.22 -26.53 -2.51
CA ILE A 75 62.42 -26.50 -1.66
C ILE A 75 63.18 -25.18 -1.82
N PHE A 76 63.42 -24.75 -3.06
CA PHE A 76 64.16 -23.51 -3.32
C PHE A 76 63.40 -22.24 -2.95
N THR A 77 62.06 -22.28 -2.99
CA THR A 77 61.20 -21.13 -2.67
C THR A 77 60.72 -21.10 -1.23
N ASN A 78 60.98 -22.16 -0.45
CA ASN A 78 60.46 -22.35 0.91
C ASN A 78 58.94 -22.17 1.01
N THR A 79 58.21 -22.67 0.02
CA THR A 79 56.73 -22.62 -0.04
C THR A 79 56.15 -24.02 -0.24
N SER A 80 54.87 -24.23 0.08
CA SER A 80 54.24 -25.55 -0.12
C SER A 80 54.12 -25.89 -1.61
N LYS A 81 54.12 -27.18 -1.94
CA LYS A 81 53.91 -27.67 -3.32
C LYS A 81 52.60 -27.15 -3.92
N GLU A 82 51.55 -27.09 -3.11
CA GLU A 82 50.24 -26.55 -3.47
C GLU A 82 50.32 -25.06 -3.82
N ASN A 83 51.09 -24.26 -3.08
CA ASN A 83 51.24 -22.83 -3.37
C ASN A 83 51.98 -22.61 -4.70
N VAL A 84 53.04 -23.38 -4.95
CA VAL A 84 53.78 -23.31 -6.23
C VAL A 84 52.88 -23.74 -7.39
N TYR A 85 52.09 -24.79 -7.21
CA TYR A 85 51.15 -25.26 -8.22
C TYR A 85 50.01 -24.26 -8.48
N ASN A 86 49.44 -23.65 -7.43
CA ASN A 86 48.46 -22.58 -7.53
C ASN A 86 49.02 -21.38 -8.31
N GLN A 87 50.27 -20.97 -8.05
CA GLN A 87 50.94 -19.89 -8.80
C GLN A 87 51.11 -20.22 -10.29
N ASP A 88 51.53 -21.45 -10.63
CA ASP A 88 51.66 -21.88 -12.03
C ASP A 88 50.30 -21.88 -12.75
N GLN A 89 49.25 -22.38 -12.09
CA GLN A 89 47.88 -22.39 -12.62
C GLN A 89 47.31 -20.97 -12.80
N ILE A 90 47.56 -20.07 -11.85
CA ILE A 90 47.15 -18.67 -11.95
C ILE A 90 47.90 -17.95 -13.06
N GLN A 91 49.19 -18.23 -13.24
CA GLN A 91 49.96 -17.66 -14.34
C GLN A 91 49.47 -18.17 -15.70
N ALA A 92 49.08 -19.45 -15.80
CA ALA A 92 48.44 -20.00 -16.98
C ALA A 92 47.06 -19.37 -17.24
N LEU A 93 46.25 -19.17 -16.19
CA LEU A 93 44.96 -18.49 -16.26
C LEU A 93 45.13 -17.04 -16.73
N PHE A 94 46.10 -16.31 -16.20
CA PHE A 94 46.43 -14.96 -16.63
C PHE A 94 46.77 -14.90 -18.12
N ARG A 95 47.63 -15.80 -18.63
CA ARG A 95 47.97 -15.83 -20.06
C ARG A 95 46.74 -16.06 -20.94
N LYS A 96 45.80 -16.91 -20.49
CA LYS A 96 44.53 -17.13 -21.19
C LYS A 96 43.65 -15.87 -21.19
N VAL A 97 43.53 -15.20 -20.04
CA VAL A 97 42.76 -13.96 -19.90
C VAL A 97 43.39 -12.82 -20.70
N ASP A 98 44.70 -12.63 -20.65
CA ASP A 98 45.42 -11.58 -21.38
C ASP A 98 45.36 -11.79 -22.91
N HIS A 99 45.39 -13.05 -23.35
CA HIS A 99 45.20 -13.37 -24.77
C HIS A 99 43.76 -13.12 -25.25
N SER A 100 42.76 -13.49 -24.44
CA SER A 100 41.33 -13.40 -24.82
C SER A 100 40.75 -12.01 -24.60
N PHE A 101 41.27 -11.28 -23.61
CA PHE A 101 40.80 -9.98 -23.15
C PHE A 101 42.00 -9.04 -22.85
N PRO A 102 42.74 -8.61 -23.89
CA PRO A 102 43.94 -7.82 -23.71
C PRO A 102 43.66 -6.48 -23.06
N GLY A 103 44.55 -6.04 -22.16
CA GLY A 103 44.47 -4.72 -21.53
C GLY A 103 43.43 -4.58 -20.43
N LEU A 104 42.87 -5.68 -19.90
CA LEU A 104 42.05 -5.68 -18.68
C LEU A 104 42.88 -5.66 -17.39
N ILE A 105 43.92 -6.49 -17.33
CA ILE A 105 44.72 -6.73 -16.12
C ILE A 105 46.22 -6.78 -16.43
N ASP A 106 47.03 -6.30 -15.51
CA ASP A 106 48.48 -6.50 -15.47
C ASP A 106 48.83 -7.33 -14.24
N TYR A 107 49.02 -8.64 -14.44
CA TYR A 107 49.35 -9.56 -13.35
C TYR A 107 50.75 -9.32 -12.76
N LYS A 108 51.72 -8.86 -13.57
CA LYS A 108 53.10 -8.68 -13.07
C LYS A 108 53.17 -7.56 -12.04
N ASN A 109 52.41 -6.49 -12.30
CA ASN A 109 52.39 -5.31 -11.45
C ASN A 109 51.17 -5.26 -10.51
N GLY A 110 50.22 -6.20 -10.65
CA GLY A 110 49.06 -6.34 -9.79
C GLY A 110 47.99 -5.27 -10.01
N TYR A 111 47.76 -4.85 -11.26
CA TYR A 111 46.82 -3.77 -11.60
C TYR A 111 45.63 -4.23 -12.44
N LEU A 112 44.45 -3.65 -12.17
CA LEU A 112 43.39 -3.46 -13.16
C LEU A 112 43.74 -2.26 -14.05
N LEU A 113 43.41 -2.33 -15.34
CA LEU A 113 43.80 -1.35 -16.35
C LEU A 113 42.60 -0.53 -16.87
N SER A 114 42.88 0.43 -17.77
CA SER A 114 41.90 1.41 -18.26
C SER A 114 40.67 0.78 -18.93
N ILE A 115 40.82 -0.35 -19.62
CA ILE A 115 39.68 -1.01 -20.28
C ILE A 115 38.67 -1.50 -19.23
N PHE A 116 39.15 -2.02 -18.10
CA PHE A 116 38.28 -2.41 -16.99
C PHE A 116 37.52 -1.19 -16.44
N TYR A 117 38.21 -0.05 -16.26
CA TYR A 117 37.60 1.20 -15.81
C TYR A 117 36.50 1.71 -16.75
N GLN A 118 36.75 1.69 -18.06
CA GLN A 118 35.78 2.09 -19.08
C GLN A 118 34.56 1.19 -19.06
N LYS A 119 34.77 -0.14 -19.03
CA LYS A 119 33.67 -1.12 -18.95
C LYS A 119 32.85 -0.98 -17.68
N LEU A 120 33.47 -0.67 -16.55
CA LEU A 120 32.78 -0.36 -15.31
C LEU A 120 31.89 0.89 -15.43
N GLY A 121 32.35 1.90 -16.18
CA GLY A 121 31.58 3.10 -16.49
C GLY A 121 30.36 2.82 -17.38
N GLU A 122 30.53 2.03 -18.44
CA GLU A 122 29.43 1.58 -19.32
C GLU A 122 28.37 0.80 -18.52
N LEU A 123 28.81 -0.13 -17.66
CA LEU A 123 27.92 -0.91 -16.81
C LEU A 123 27.13 -0.03 -15.84
N LYS A 124 27.78 0.97 -15.21
CA LYS A 124 27.12 1.92 -14.32
C LYS A 124 25.95 2.63 -15.02
N LEU A 125 26.20 3.20 -16.20
CA LEU A 125 25.19 3.93 -16.96
C LEU A 125 24.00 3.03 -17.33
N ALA A 126 24.28 1.79 -17.73
CA ALA A 126 23.24 0.84 -18.09
C ALA A 126 22.30 0.50 -16.91
N ILE A 127 22.84 0.39 -15.70
CA ILE A 127 22.05 0.05 -14.51
C ILE A 127 21.33 1.26 -13.93
N GLU A 128 21.90 2.46 -14.03
CA GLU A 128 21.26 3.70 -13.56
C GLU A 128 19.92 3.96 -14.24
N PHE A 129 19.74 3.52 -15.49
CA PHE A 129 18.45 3.55 -16.18
C PHE A 129 17.34 2.82 -15.41
N PHE A 130 17.64 1.67 -14.80
CA PHE A 130 16.64 0.85 -14.09
C PHE A 130 16.39 1.28 -12.65
N ARG A 131 17.31 2.03 -12.04
CA ARG A 131 17.27 2.38 -10.61
C ARG A 131 15.93 3.00 -10.16
N PRO A 132 15.34 3.98 -10.85
CA PRO A 132 14.07 4.59 -10.42
C PRO A 132 12.92 3.57 -10.35
N TYR A 133 12.86 2.63 -11.29
CA TYR A 133 11.80 1.62 -11.37
C TYR A 133 11.99 0.54 -10.31
N LEU A 134 13.24 0.14 -10.07
CA LEU A 134 13.59 -0.86 -9.05
C LEU A 134 13.32 -0.32 -7.64
N GLU A 135 13.67 0.94 -7.35
CA GLU A 135 13.42 1.52 -6.01
C GLU A 135 11.94 1.50 -5.65
N LEU A 136 11.05 1.83 -6.59
CA LEU A 136 9.60 1.76 -6.39
C LEU A 136 9.08 0.34 -6.15
N ALA A 137 9.59 -0.65 -6.89
CA ALA A 137 9.23 -2.05 -6.66
C ALA A 137 9.64 -2.53 -5.26
N TYR A 138 10.76 -2.03 -4.74
CA TYR A 138 11.30 -2.40 -3.42
C TYR A 138 10.73 -1.60 -2.24
N GLU A 139 10.11 -0.44 -2.47
CA GLU A 139 9.33 0.26 -1.44
C GLU A 139 8.16 -0.60 -0.95
N ASN A 140 7.51 -1.34 -1.85
CA ASN A 140 6.43 -2.26 -1.51
C ASN A 140 6.51 -3.57 -2.33
N PRO A 141 7.40 -4.51 -1.96
CA PRO A 141 7.65 -5.71 -2.73
C PRO A 141 6.44 -6.63 -2.79
N GLY A 142 5.61 -6.66 -1.73
CA GLY A 142 4.37 -7.43 -1.72
C GLY A 142 3.39 -6.96 -2.79
N ALA A 143 3.14 -5.64 -2.88
CA ALA A 143 2.29 -5.05 -3.91
C ALA A 143 2.85 -5.30 -5.32
N PHE A 144 4.16 -5.15 -5.49
CA PHE A 144 4.82 -5.45 -6.75
C PHE A 144 4.66 -6.92 -7.16
N TYR A 145 4.83 -7.88 -6.25
CA TYR A 145 4.64 -9.30 -6.55
C TYR A 145 3.19 -9.63 -6.92
N VAL A 146 2.21 -9.03 -6.25
CA VAL A 146 0.80 -9.18 -6.63
C VAL A 146 0.55 -8.64 -8.04
N PHE A 147 1.14 -7.48 -8.36
CA PHE A 147 1.06 -6.89 -9.70
C PHE A 147 1.72 -7.77 -10.76
N LEU A 148 2.95 -8.22 -10.54
CA LEU A 148 3.64 -9.19 -11.41
C LEU A 148 2.82 -10.47 -11.60
N GLY A 149 2.17 -10.95 -10.53
CA GLY A 149 1.30 -12.13 -10.56
C GLY A 149 0.09 -11.95 -11.45
N SER A 150 -0.47 -10.74 -11.52
CA SER A 150 -1.59 -10.43 -12.41
C SER A 150 -1.22 -10.47 -13.90
N LEU A 151 0.07 -10.33 -14.23
CA LEU A 151 0.59 -10.47 -15.60
C LEU A 151 0.88 -11.94 -15.92
N ILE A 152 1.49 -12.68 -14.98
CA ILE A 152 1.96 -14.06 -15.21
C ILE A 152 0.84 -15.11 -15.04
N CYS A 153 -0.05 -14.89 -14.06
CA CYS A 153 -1.14 -15.78 -13.66
C CYS A 153 -2.46 -14.98 -13.52
N PRO A 154 -2.98 -14.38 -14.60
CA PRO A 154 -4.19 -13.57 -14.54
C PRO A 154 -5.40 -14.35 -13.98
N GLU A 155 -5.42 -15.68 -14.16
CA GLU A 155 -6.48 -16.56 -13.67
C GLU A 155 -6.60 -16.50 -12.13
N VAL A 156 -5.48 -16.38 -11.42
CA VAL A 156 -5.46 -16.24 -9.96
C VAL A 156 -6.17 -14.95 -9.54
N THR A 157 -5.87 -13.83 -10.21
CA THR A 157 -6.51 -12.55 -9.93
C THR A 157 -8.02 -12.60 -10.24
N MET A 158 -8.42 -13.26 -11.34
CA MET A 158 -9.83 -13.45 -11.68
C MET A 158 -10.56 -14.29 -10.62
N GLU A 159 -9.97 -15.42 -10.18
CA GLU A 159 -10.54 -16.26 -9.14
C GLU A 159 -10.62 -15.53 -7.78
N MET A 160 -9.61 -14.72 -7.44
CA MET A 160 -9.65 -13.88 -6.24
C MET A 160 -10.83 -12.90 -6.28
N ASN A 161 -11.00 -12.19 -7.39
CA ASN A 161 -12.10 -11.23 -7.53
C ASN A 161 -13.48 -11.92 -7.56
N ALA A 162 -13.57 -13.14 -8.10
CA ALA A 162 -14.84 -13.87 -8.16
C ALA A 162 -15.23 -14.55 -6.84
N GLN A 163 -14.26 -15.09 -6.10
CA GLN A 163 -14.53 -15.99 -4.97
C GLN A 163 -14.14 -15.41 -3.60
N VAL A 164 -13.25 -14.43 -3.57
CA VAL A 164 -12.65 -13.86 -2.35
C VAL A 164 -13.14 -12.42 -2.10
N ASP A 165 -13.67 -11.74 -3.11
CA ASP A 165 -14.16 -10.37 -2.96
C ASP A 165 -15.40 -10.31 -2.04
N PRO A 166 -15.35 -9.58 -0.91
CA PRO A 166 -16.49 -9.40 -0.01
C PRO A 166 -17.72 -8.79 -0.69
N TYR A 167 -17.53 -7.95 -1.71
CA TYR A 167 -18.63 -7.33 -2.46
C TYR A 167 -19.40 -8.30 -3.37
N SER A 168 -18.95 -9.55 -3.50
CA SER A 168 -19.77 -10.63 -4.06
C SER A 168 -20.98 -10.96 -3.19
N LEU A 169 -20.98 -10.56 -1.91
CA LEU A 169 -22.08 -10.76 -0.98
C LEU A 169 -23.05 -9.58 -0.98
N PRO A 170 -24.37 -9.83 -0.87
CA PRO A 170 -25.33 -8.76 -0.66
C PRO A 170 -25.11 -8.13 0.73
N LEU A 171 -25.27 -6.81 0.82
CA LEU A 171 -25.10 -6.05 2.08
C LEU A 171 -26.05 -6.51 3.20
N SER A 172 -27.15 -7.18 2.86
CA SER A 172 -28.09 -7.77 3.82
C SER A 172 -27.56 -9.05 4.51
N ARG A 173 -26.48 -9.67 4.02
CA ARG A 173 -25.96 -10.95 4.54
C ARG A 173 -25.32 -10.80 5.92
N GLU A 174 -25.77 -11.54 6.93
CA GLU A 174 -25.17 -11.52 8.28
C GLU A 174 -23.67 -11.85 8.32
N VAL A 175 -22.94 -11.17 9.22
CA VAL A 175 -21.50 -11.36 9.39
C VAL A 175 -21.26 -12.38 10.48
N THR A 176 -20.68 -13.53 10.13
CA THR A 176 -20.22 -14.53 11.10
C THR A 176 -18.70 -14.66 11.03
N GLY A 177 -18.06 -15.03 12.14
CA GLY A 177 -16.62 -15.32 12.15
C GLY A 177 -16.23 -16.45 11.17
N GLU A 178 -17.17 -17.36 10.92
CA GLU A 178 -17.04 -18.43 9.93
C GLU A 178 -17.03 -17.91 8.49
N LEU A 179 -17.79 -16.85 8.19
CA LEU A 179 -17.86 -16.27 6.85
C LEU A 179 -16.51 -15.68 6.45
N ARG A 180 -15.90 -14.87 7.32
CA ARG A 180 -14.56 -14.31 7.11
C ARG A 180 -13.51 -15.42 6.96
N SER A 181 -13.56 -16.40 7.84
CA SER A 181 -12.64 -17.56 7.80
C SER A 181 -12.80 -18.36 6.50
N SER A 182 -14.02 -18.46 5.97
CA SER A 182 -14.28 -19.16 4.70
C SER A 182 -13.64 -18.46 3.49
N PHE A 183 -13.64 -17.12 3.43
CA PHE A 183 -12.95 -16.37 2.39
C PHE A 183 -11.43 -16.51 2.47
N LEU A 184 -10.87 -16.42 3.67
CA LEU A 184 -9.45 -16.64 3.89
C LEU A 184 -9.02 -18.06 3.50
N ARG A 185 -9.85 -19.06 3.77
CA ARG A 185 -9.60 -20.44 3.34
C ARG A 185 -9.65 -20.58 1.82
N LYS A 186 -10.66 -20.01 1.15
CA LYS A 186 -10.75 -19.99 -0.32
C LYS A 186 -9.54 -19.30 -0.97
N MET A 187 -9.10 -18.18 -0.41
CA MET A 187 -7.89 -17.50 -0.85
C MET A 187 -6.66 -18.40 -0.72
N GLU A 188 -6.51 -19.11 0.40
CA GLU A 188 -5.40 -20.06 0.57
C GLU A 188 -5.49 -21.26 -0.39
N GLU A 189 -6.69 -21.73 -0.72
CA GLU A 189 -6.92 -22.78 -1.71
C GLU A 189 -6.51 -22.32 -3.12
N ILE A 190 -6.93 -21.12 -3.55
CA ILE A 190 -6.54 -20.52 -4.84
C ILE A 190 -5.01 -20.34 -4.91
N LEU A 191 -4.38 -19.85 -3.84
CA LEU A 191 -2.92 -19.66 -3.83
C LEU A 191 -2.16 -21.00 -3.85
N LYS A 192 -2.74 -22.06 -3.29
CA LYS A 192 -2.17 -23.42 -3.34
C LYS A 192 -2.35 -24.06 -4.72
N SER A 193 -3.46 -23.78 -5.41
CA SER A 193 -3.77 -24.35 -6.73
C SER A 193 -2.92 -23.79 -7.87
N ILE A 194 -2.14 -22.73 -7.63
CA ILE A 194 -1.20 -22.17 -8.62
C ILE A 194 -0.28 -23.29 -9.15
N PRO A 195 -0.28 -23.56 -10.48
CA PRO A 195 0.53 -24.59 -11.10
C PRO A 195 2.04 -24.43 -10.82
N SER A 196 2.74 -25.56 -10.67
CA SER A 196 4.18 -25.58 -10.33
C SER A 196 5.04 -24.83 -11.36
N ASN A 197 4.77 -25.00 -12.65
CA ASN A 197 5.46 -24.28 -13.73
C ASN A 197 5.31 -22.76 -13.62
N LYS A 198 4.10 -22.27 -13.35
CA LYS A 198 3.82 -20.84 -13.15
C LYS A 198 4.49 -20.31 -11.88
N ARG A 199 4.49 -21.08 -10.79
CA ARG A 199 5.19 -20.74 -9.54
C ARG A 199 6.71 -20.65 -9.73
N SER A 200 7.31 -21.60 -10.46
CA SER A 200 8.73 -21.57 -10.82
C SER A 200 9.08 -20.38 -11.71
N TYR A 201 8.24 -20.07 -12.69
CA TYR A 201 8.44 -18.92 -13.57
C TYR A 201 8.32 -17.58 -12.84
N MET A 202 7.33 -17.46 -11.95
CA MET A 202 7.18 -16.31 -11.04
C MET A 202 8.42 -16.14 -10.15
N TYR A 203 8.93 -17.23 -9.56
CA TYR A 203 10.16 -17.21 -8.78
C TYR A 203 11.37 -16.76 -9.61
N SER A 204 11.47 -17.21 -10.87
CA SER A 204 12.51 -16.76 -11.81
C SER A 204 12.43 -15.25 -12.03
N CYS A 205 11.23 -14.70 -12.26
CA CYS A 205 11.04 -13.26 -12.45
C CYS A 205 11.46 -12.47 -11.21
N VAL A 206 11.04 -12.89 -10.01
CA VAL A 206 11.42 -12.23 -8.76
C VAL A 206 12.93 -12.32 -8.52
N THR A 207 13.55 -13.47 -8.80
CA THR A 207 14.99 -13.65 -8.66
C THR A 207 15.78 -12.75 -9.61
N SER A 208 15.32 -12.60 -10.85
CA SER A 208 15.94 -11.69 -11.82
C SER A 208 15.80 -10.22 -11.43
N ILE A 209 14.69 -9.83 -10.81
CA ILE A 209 14.49 -8.47 -10.28
C ILE A 209 15.37 -8.22 -9.05
N GLU A 210 15.49 -9.21 -8.15
CA GLU A 210 16.41 -9.16 -7.01
C GLU A 210 17.85 -9.02 -7.47
N TRP A 211 18.25 -9.80 -8.47
CA TRP A 211 19.56 -9.65 -9.08
C TRP A 211 19.77 -8.22 -9.62
N PHE A 212 18.80 -7.67 -10.35
CA PHE A 212 18.86 -6.30 -10.86
C PHE A 212 18.96 -5.25 -9.76
N TYR A 213 18.19 -5.43 -8.69
CA TYR A 213 18.21 -4.53 -7.55
C TYR A 213 19.57 -4.56 -6.85
N GLN A 214 20.11 -5.74 -6.55
CA GLN A 214 21.44 -5.89 -5.97
C GLN A 214 22.53 -5.32 -6.88
N LEU A 215 22.40 -5.53 -8.18
CA LEU A 215 23.28 -4.95 -9.19
C LEU A 215 23.24 -3.40 -9.15
N SER A 216 22.05 -2.80 -8.98
CA SER A 216 21.87 -1.35 -8.87
C SER A 216 22.45 -0.71 -7.61
N LYS A 217 22.60 -1.51 -6.55
CA LYS A 217 23.17 -1.10 -5.25
C LYS A 217 24.67 -1.38 -5.13
N LEU A 218 25.31 -1.94 -6.15
CA LEU A 218 26.77 -2.10 -6.16
C LEU A 218 27.49 -0.75 -6.03
N PRO A 219 28.63 -0.70 -5.33
CA PRO A 219 29.33 0.55 -5.05
C PRO A 219 30.19 1.02 -6.24
N PHE A 220 29.55 1.34 -7.37
CA PHE A 220 30.21 1.77 -8.62
C PHE A 220 31.14 2.96 -8.43
N ASP A 221 30.69 4.00 -7.72
CA ASP A 221 31.49 5.21 -7.52
C ASP A 221 32.73 4.93 -6.67
N ARG A 222 32.56 4.16 -5.61
CA ARG A 222 33.69 3.73 -4.77
C ARG A 222 34.69 2.91 -5.59
N PHE A 223 34.23 1.97 -6.41
CA PHE A 223 35.13 1.16 -7.23
C PHE A 223 35.84 1.99 -8.30
N LYS A 224 35.14 2.91 -8.98
CA LYS A 224 35.78 3.83 -9.93
C LYS A 224 36.80 4.75 -9.27
N ASN A 225 36.52 5.24 -8.06
CA ASN A 225 37.42 6.13 -7.33
C ASN A 225 38.70 5.44 -6.84
N SER A 226 38.73 4.10 -6.82
CA SER A 226 39.96 3.34 -6.52
C SER A 226 41.00 3.39 -7.64
N PHE A 227 40.62 3.83 -8.85
CA PHE A 227 41.54 3.98 -9.97
C PHE A 227 42.29 5.30 -9.88
N ALA A 228 43.62 5.23 -9.89
CA ALA A 228 44.49 6.39 -10.02
C ALA A 228 44.66 6.77 -11.50
N GLN A 229 44.66 8.07 -11.78
CA GLN A 229 44.99 8.59 -13.12
C GLN A 229 46.50 8.54 -13.33
N GLY A 230 46.93 7.80 -14.35
CA GLY A 230 48.30 7.70 -14.82
C GLY A 230 48.65 8.79 -15.84
N ILE A 231 49.73 8.56 -16.60
CA ILE A 231 50.18 9.46 -17.66
C ILE A 231 49.28 9.25 -18.88
N VAL A 232 48.63 10.33 -19.34
CA VAL A 232 47.71 10.41 -20.50
C VAL A 232 46.58 9.37 -20.50
N ASP A 233 45.42 9.75 -19.95
CA ASP A 233 44.13 9.00 -19.96
C ASP A 233 44.20 7.51 -19.62
N SER A 234 45.25 7.11 -18.89
CA SER A 234 45.41 5.77 -18.35
C SER A 234 44.87 5.73 -16.92
N TYR A 235 44.05 4.74 -16.60
CA TYR A 235 43.52 4.51 -15.25
C TYR A 235 44.01 3.15 -14.78
N CYS A 236 44.62 3.09 -13.60
CA CYS A 236 45.02 1.82 -13.02
C CYS A 236 44.63 1.72 -11.54
N CYS A 237 44.29 0.51 -11.10
CA CYS A 237 43.93 0.23 -9.71
C CYS A 237 44.64 -1.04 -9.24
N LYS A 238 45.34 -1.00 -8.10
CA LYS A 238 45.95 -2.20 -7.52
C LYS A 238 44.87 -3.18 -7.07
N PHE A 239 45.11 -4.48 -7.22
CA PHE A 239 44.21 -5.53 -6.73
C PHE A 239 43.91 -5.40 -5.24
N GLU A 240 44.93 -5.08 -4.44
CA GLU A 240 44.83 -4.90 -2.98
C GLU A 240 43.82 -3.81 -2.60
N VAL A 241 43.77 -2.71 -3.37
CA VAL A 241 42.92 -1.54 -3.09
C VAL A 241 41.45 -1.81 -3.43
N CYS A 242 41.18 -2.65 -4.42
CA CYS A 242 39.82 -2.94 -4.90
C CYS A 242 39.33 -4.36 -4.59
N SER A 243 40.00 -5.06 -3.68
CA SER A 243 39.69 -6.45 -3.33
C SER A 243 38.24 -6.63 -2.87
N SER A 244 37.74 -5.73 -2.03
CA SER A 244 36.37 -5.81 -1.51
C SER A 244 35.30 -5.57 -2.59
N GLU A 245 35.60 -4.66 -3.51
CA GLU A 245 34.76 -4.26 -4.63
C GLU A 245 34.73 -5.37 -5.67
N LEU A 246 35.88 -5.94 -6.04
CA LEU A 246 35.98 -7.09 -6.94
C LEU A 246 35.14 -8.27 -6.43
N SER A 247 35.25 -8.61 -5.14
CA SER A 247 34.45 -9.68 -4.52
C SER A 247 32.94 -9.37 -4.60
N SER A 248 32.54 -8.14 -4.24
CA SER A 248 31.14 -7.72 -4.24
C SER A 248 30.52 -7.74 -5.64
N PHE A 249 31.27 -7.26 -6.65
CA PHE A 249 30.84 -7.26 -8.05
C PHE A 249 30.76 -8.67 -8.61
N ALA A 250 31.76 -9.52 -8.33
CA ALA A 250 31.76 -10.90 -8.78
C ALA A 250 30.61 -11.72 -8.17
N ARG A 251 30.23 -11.46 -6.91
CA ARG A 251 29.08 -12.07 -6.23
C ARG A 251 27.78 -11.91 -7.03
N ILE A 252 27.58 -10.76 -7.66
CA ILE A 252 26.35 -10.44 -8.40
C ILE A 252 26.48 -10.82 -9.88
N LEU A 253 27.59 -10.45 -10.52
CA LEU A 253 27.77 -10.62 -11.96
C LEU A 253 28.01 -12.08 -12.39
N CYS A 254 28.65 -12.90 -11.55
CA CYS A 254 28.87 -14.31 -11.88
C CYS A 254 27.63 -15.19 -11.66
N ASN A 255 26.62 -14.67 -10.96
CA ASN A 255 25.42 -15.40 -10.58
C ASN A 255 24.15 -14.84 -11.27
N GLY A 256 24.31 -13.91 -12.22
CA GLY A 256 23.19 -13.31 -12.93
C GLY A 256 22.45 -14.31 -13.82
N SER A 257 21.14 -14.12 -13.93
CA SER A 257 20.25 -14.85 -14.86
C SER A 257 19.65 -13.88 -15.86
N GLY A 258 19.18 -14.41 -17.00
CA GLY A 258 18.38 -13.63 -17.94
C GLY A 258 17.15 -13.03 -17.24
N VAL A 259 16.70 -11.88 -17.71
CA VAL A 259 15.58 -11.18 -17.07
C VAL A 259 14.36 -11.28 -17.97
N PRO A 260 13.31 -12.00 -17.51
CA PRO A 260 12.09 -12.16 -18.30
C PRO A 260 11.49 -10.82 -18.71
N GLU A 261 10.86 -10.79 -19.87
CA GLU A 261 10.24 -9.60 -20.42
C GLU A 261 9.12 -9.08 -19.50
N GLU A 262 8.37 -9.99 -18.90
CA GLU A 262 7.29 -9.75 -17.95
C GLU A 262 7.81 -9.04 -16.70
N ALA A 263 9.04 -9.36 -16.25
CA ALA A 263 9.68 -8.67 -15.14
C ALA A 263 10.01 -7.20 -15.50
N ILE A 264 10.56 -6.95 -16.69
CA ILE A 264 10.91 -5.59 -17.15
C ILE A 264 9.66 -4.75 -17.39
N THR A 265 8.65 -5.36 -18.02
CA THR A 265 7.34 -4.77 -18.29
C THR A 265 6.65 -4.39 -16.98
N SER A 266 6.67 -5.29 -16.00
CA SER A 266 6.04 -5.03 -14.70
C SER A 266 6.70 -3.86 -13.95
N LEU A 267 8.02 -3.68 -14.03
CA LEU A 267 8.72 -2.53 -13.43
C LEU A 267 8.23 -1.19 -13.99
N TYR A 268 8.02 -1.10 -15.30
CA TYR A 268 7.50 0.12 -15.92
C TYR A 268 6.05 0.38 -15.51
N LEU A 269 5.17 -0.60 -15.70
CA LEU A 269 3.74 -0.41 -15.44
C LEU A 269 3.47 -0.15 -13.95
N PHE A 270 4.21 -0.80 -13.07
CA PHE A 270 4.12 -0.54 -11.63
C PHE A 270 4.55 0.89 -11.28
N SER A 271 5.59 1.42 -11.94
CA SER A 271 6.02 2.82 -11.74
C SER A 271 4.97 3.84 -12.21
N LYS A 272 4.17 3.53 -13.23
CA LYS A 272 3.09 4.42 -13.68
C LYS A 272 1.92 4.43 -12.69
N ASN A 273 1.54 3.27 -12.19
CA ASN A 273 0.43 3.14 -11.25
C ASN A 273 0.71 3.79 -9.88
N SER A 274 1.98 3.94 -9.49
CA SER A 274 2.38 4.66 -8.26
C SER A 274 2.38 6.19 -8.41
N PHE A 275 2.40 6.74 -9.64
CA PHE A 275 2.64 8.16 -9.90
C PHE A 275 1.51 8.92 -10.60
N VAL A 276 0.44 8.27 -11.06
CA VAL A 276 -0.62 8.93 -11.86
C VAL A 276 -1.90 9.15 -11.03
N PRO A 277 -2.25 10.41 -10.68
CA PRO A 277 -3.61 10.81 -10.34
C PRO A 277 -4.51 10.69 -11.57
N ILE A 278 -5.80 10.46 -11.34
CA ILE A 278 -6.86 9.97 -12.25
C ILE A 278 -7.09 10.77 -13.57
N ASP A 279 -6.34 11.84 -13.85
CA ASP A 279 -6.69 12.84 -14.88
C ASP A 279 -5.71 13.03 -16.06
N SER A 280 -4.83 12.06 -16.37
CA SER A 280 -4.01 12.17 -17.59
C SER A 280 -4.57 11.32 -18.73
N GLU A 281 -5.03 12.00 -19.79
CA GLU A 281 -5.52 11.44 -21.05
C GLU A 281 -4.67 10.25 -21.55
N ALA A 282 -5.29 9.08 -21.63
CA ALA A 282 -4.69 7.79 -21.99
C ALA A 282 -4.38 7.61 -23.49
N THR A 283 -3.85 8.64 -24.17
CA THR A 283 -3.70 8.61 -25.64
C THR A 283 -2.27 8.49 -26.17
N ASP A 284 -1.24 8.40 -25.31
CA ASP A 284 0.18 8.21 -25.73
C ASP A 284 0.97 7.19 -24.87
N ASP A 285 0.30 6.26 -24.19
CA ASP A 285 0.99 5.29 -23.32
C ASP A 285 1.71 4.17 -24.11
N ASP A 286 1.15 3.74 -25.25
CA ASP A 286 1.73 2.68 -26.08
C ASP A 286 3.09 3.06 -26.69
N GLY A 287 3.24 4.32 -27.12
CA GLY A 287 4.49 4.83 -27.69
C GLY A 287 5.60 4.89 -26.65
N ARG A 288 5.27 5.37 -25.45
CA ARG A 288 6.20 5.51 -24.32
C ARG A 288 6.63 4.16 -23.75
N MET A 289 5.72 3.19 -23.71
CA MET A 289 6.04 1.82 -23.29
C MET A 289 7.04 1.18 -24.27
N LYS A 290 6.81 1.31 -25.58
CA LYS A 290 7.76 0.82 -26.60
C LYS A 290 9.12 1.49 -26.49
N GLU A 291 9.15 2.80 -26.27
CA GLU A 291 10.40 3.53 -26.07
C GLU A 291 11.15 3.02 -24.82
N TYR A 292 10.44 2.79 -23.72
CA TYR A 292 11.01 2.21 -22.51
C TYR A 292 11.57 0.80 -22.76
N MET A 293 10.82 -0.08 -23.41
CA MET A 293 11.25 -1.45 -23.69
C MET A 293 12.47 -1.48 -24.61
N ASN A 294 12.53 -0.61 -25.63
CA ASN A 294 13.70 -0.48 -26.49
C ASN A 294 14.93 -0.01 -25.71
N LYS A 295 14.78 0.98 -24.83
CA LYS A 295 15.85 1.45 -23.95
C LYS A 295 16.27 0.37 -22.96
N ALA A 296 15.32 -0.37 -22.38
CA ALA A 296 15.60 -1.47 -21.46
C ALA A 296 16.40 -2.58 -22.16
N ALA A 297 15.99 -2.99 -23.36
CA ALA A 297 16.71 -3.98 -24.15
C ALA A 297 18.14 -3.54 -24.50
N ALA A 298 18.32 -2.26 -24.86
CA ALA A 298 19.65 -1.70 -25.13
C ALA A 298 20.55 -1.73 -23.89
N ASN A 299 20.04 -1.31 -22.72
CA ASN A 299 20.80 -1.32 -21.46
C ASN A 299 21.09 -2.75 -20.97
N ILE A 300 20.14 -3.68 -21.10
CA ILE A 300 20.37 -5.11 -20.85
C ILE A 300 21.48 -5.63 -21.75
N SER A 301 21.46 -5.31 -23.04
CA SER A 301 22.51 -5.71 -23.98
C SER A 301 23.89 -5.19 -23.56
N MET A 302 23.99 -3.97 -23.01
CA MET A 302 25.23 -3.44 -22.44
C MET A 302 25.70 -4.24 -21.21
N ILE A 303 24.78 -4.66 -20.34
CA ILE A 303 25.10 -5.53 -19.20
C ILE A 303 25.60 -6.90 -19.68
N HIS A 304 24.95 -7.51 -20.67
CA HIS A 304 25.41 -8.75 -21.29
C HIS A 304 26.80 -8.58 -21.93
N MET A 305 27.04 -7.46 -22.61
CA MET A 305 28.34 -7.16 -23.20
C MET A 305 29.42 -7.05 -22.12
N PHE A 306 29.13 -6.43 -20.97
CA PHE A 306 30.06 -6.41 -19.85
C PHE A 306 30.40 -7.83 -19.38
N VAL A 307 29.38 -8.66 -19.12
CA VAL A 307 29.59 -10.04 -18.63
C VAL A 307 30.41 -10.89 -19.62
N LYS A 308 30.22 -10.68 -20.93
CA LYS A 308 31.02 -11.37 -21.97
C LYS A 308 32.44 -10.83 -22.11
N THR A 309 32.67 -9.54 -21.85
CA THR A 309 33.97 -8.89 -22.09
C THR A 309 34.84 -8.79 -20.84
N VAL A 310 34.27 -8.97 -19.65
CA VAL A 310 34.98 -8.92 -18.37
C VAL A 310 34.78 -10.24 -17.63
N PRO A 311 35.75 -11.17 -17.69
CA PRO A 311 35.67 -12.47 -17.02
C PRO A 311 35.89 -12.32 -15.51
N MET A 312 34.88 -11.81 -14.79
CA MET A 312 34.96 -11.42 -13.38
C MET A 312 35.49 -12.54 -12.47
N ARG A 313 35.06 -13.79 -12.69
CA ARG A 313 35.53 -14.93 -11.89
C ARG A 313 37.03 -15.17 -12.06
N GLN A 314 37.51 -15.15 -13.29
CA GLN A 314 38.92 -15.34 -13.62
C GLN A 314 39.76 -14.17 -13.11
N VAL A 315 39.28 -12.93 -13.27
CA VAL A 315 39.92 -11.73 -12.72
C VAL A 315 40.07 -11.82 -11.21
N CYS A 316 39.02 -12.23 -10.48
CA CYS A 316 39.08 -12.42 -9.03
C CYS A 316 40.03 -13.56 -8.61
N ARG A 317 40.04 -14.71 -9.30
CA ARG A 317 41.01 -15.79 -9.03
C ARG A 317 42.45 -15.30 -9.15
N ILE A 318 42.74 -14.46 -10.15
CA ILE A 318 44.06 -13.84 -10.33
C ILE A 318 44.34 -12.81 -9.24
N ALA A 319 43.39 -11.90 -8.97
CA ALA A 319 43.56 -10.82 -8.00
C ALA A 319 43.74 -11.32 -6.56
N PHE A 320 43.03 -12.38 -6.17
CA PHE A 320 43.13 -13.00 -4.85
C PHE A 320 44.21 -14.08 -4.76
N ASN A 321 44.95 -14.30 -5.85
CA ASN A 321 45.96 -15.33 -5.97
C ASN A 321 45.46 -16.73 -5.52
N ASN A 322 44.22 -17.09 -5.87
CA ASN A 322 43.58 -18.34 -5.48
C ASN A 322 42.76 -18.93 -6.65
N ILE A 323 43.24 -20.03 -7.24
CA ILE A 323 42.59 -20.69 -8.38
C ILE A 323 41.24 -21.34 -8.02
N GLN A 324 41.05 -21.73 -6.76
CA GLN A 324 39.81 -22.32 -6.26
C GLN A 324 38.80 -21.26 -5.79
N TRP A 325 39.17 -19.99 -5.83
CA TRP A 325 38.24 -18.93 -5.45
C TRP A 325 37.00 -18.96 -6.34
N SER A 326 35.85 -18.86 -5.68
CA SER A 326 34.53 -18.75 -6.30
C SER A 326 33.72 -17.68 -5.55
N PRO A 327 32.89 -16.92 -6.26
CA PRO A 327 32.03 -15.93 -5.64
C PRO A 327 30.94 -16.62 -4.81
N GLU A 328 30.56 -16.01 -3.69
CA GLU A 328 29.39 -16.43 -2.93
C GLU A 328 28.11 -16.28 -3.77
N ASN A 329 27.10 -17.10 -3.50
CA ASN A 329 25.76 -16.90 -4.09
C ASN A 329 25.07 -15.72 -3.39
N PHE A 330 24.40 -14.87 -4.17
CA PHE A 330 23.53 -13.85 -3.59
C PHE A 330 22.22 -14.49 -3.08
N LYS A 331 21.63 -13.90 -2.05
CA LYS A 331 20.36 -14.31 -1.43
C LYS A 331 19.39 -13.14 -1.47
N GLY A 332 18.08 -13.40 -1.39
CA GLY A 332 17.07 -12.34 -1.24
C GLY A 332 15.68 -12.65 -1.76
N ALA A 333 15.54 -13.59 -2.70
CA ALA A 333 14.26 -13.92 -3.33
C ALA A 333 13.48 -15.06 -2.65
N GLU A 334 13.99 -15.66 -1.56
CA GLU A 334 13.46 -16.90 -0.97
C GLU A 334 12.06 -16.73 -0.35
N ASP A 335 11.75 -15.54 0.19
CA ASP A 335 10.50 -15.24 0.90
C ASP A 335 9.40 -14.64 0.00
N TRP A 336 9.61 -14.60 -1.33
CA TRP A 336 8.71 -13.94 -2.26
C TRP A 336 7.26 -14.40 -2.13
N PHE A 337 7.04 -15.71 -1.96
CA PHE A 337 5.70 -16.28 -1.91
C PHE A 337 4.99 -15.98 -0.57
N VAL A 338 5.76 -15.77 0.50
CA VAL A 338 5.23 -15.32 1.79
C VAL A 338 4.73 -13.88 1.64
N ARG A 339 5.56 -12.98 1.11
CA ARG A 339 5.19 -11.57 0.87
C ARG A 339 4.00 -11.45 -0.10
N TYR A 340 3.96 -12.30 -1.13
CA TYR A 340 2.84 -12.39 -2.08
C TYR A 340 1.52 -12.75 -1.37
N LYS A 341 1.53 -13.76 -0.48
CA LYS A 341 0.35 -14.16 0.31
C LYS A 341 -0.09 -13.08 1.30
N GLU A 342 0.86 -12.48 2.00
CA GLU A 342 0.58 -11.42 2.97
C GLU A 342 -0.05 -10.20 2.31
N GLN A 343 0.41 -9.83 1.12
CA GLN A 343 -0.20 -8.74 0.37
C GLN A 343 -1.64 -9.06 -0.04
N TRP A 344 -1.94 -10.27 -0.54
CA TRP A 344 -3.32 -10.67 -0.81
C TRP A 344 -4.20 -10.63 0.43
N LYS A 345 -3.69 -11.06 1.60
CA LYS A 345 -4.37 -10.93 2.90
C LYS A 345 -4.66 -9.47 3.23
N LYS A 346 -3.70 -8.57 3.05
CA LYS A 346 -3.85 -7.13 3.29
C LYS A 346 -4.93 -6.52 2.38
N LEU A 347 -4.95 -6.89 1.10
CA LEU A 347 -5.95 -6.42 0.14
C LEU A 347 -7.36 -6.92 0.49
N PHE A 348 -7.48 -8.19 0.86
CA PHE A 348 -8.74 -8.73 1.37
C PHE A 348 -9.23 -7.97 2.59
N GLU A 349 -8.35 -7.70 3.57
CA GLU A 349 -8.72 -6.98 4.79
C GLU A 349 -9.23 -5.57 4.49
N GLN A 350 -8.58 -4.85 3.59
CA GLN A 350 -9.02 -3.52 3.17
C GLN A 350 -10.41 -3.56 2.53
N LYS A 351 -10.66 -4.52 1.63
CA LYS A 351 -11.98 -4.71 1.01
C LYS A 351 -13.03 -5.15 2.03
N TRP A 352 -12.66 -6.02 2.97
CA TRP A 352 -13.54 -6.52 4.03
C TRP A 352 -14.01 -5.39 4.94
N GLU A 353 -13.07 -4.56 5.41
CA GLU A 353 -13.39 -3.40 6.24
C GLU A 353 -14.24 -2.37 5.48
N SER A 354 -13.98 -2.17 4.19
CA SER A 354 -14.83 -1.30 3.35
C SER A 354 -16.25 -1.85 3.23
N TRP A 355 -16.39 -3.14 2.92
CA TRP A 355 -17.70 -3.79 2.81
C TRP A 355 -18.46 -3.78 4.13
N LEU A 356 -17.79 -3.95 5.27
CA LEU A 356 -18.40 -3.82 6.60
C LEU A 356 -18.94 -2.41 6.85
N ARG A 357 -18.20 -1.37 6.44
CA ARG A 357 -18.67 0.02 6.53
C ARG A 357 -19.90 0.26 5.66
N ASP A 358 -19.89 -0.19 4.42
CA ASP A 358 -21.01 0.00 3.48
C ASP A 358 -22.25 -0.78 3.92
N LYS A 359 -22.04 -2.00 4.43
CA LYS A 359 -23.10 -2.77 5.08
C LYS A 359 -23.70 -2.01 6.27
N LYS A 360 -22.88 -1.45 7.15
CA LYS A 360 -23.35 -0.68 8.30
C LYS A 360 -24.15 0.54 7.85
N LYS A 361 -23.69 1.25 6.81
CA LYS A 361 -24.44 2.36 6.17
C LYS A 361 -25.81 1.91 5.66
N ALA A 362 -25.86 0.81 4.90
CA ALA A 362 -27.11 0.27 4.37
C ALA A 362 -28.09 -0.17 5.48
N MET A 363 -27.59 -0.78 6.56
CA MET A 363 -28.38 -1.15 7.72
C MET A 363 -28.99 0.08 8.38
N ILE A 364 -28.20 1.13 8.61
CA ILE A 364 -28.67 2.37 9.23
C ILE A 364 -29.66 3.11 8.34
N ASN A 365 -29.46 3.15 7.02
CA ASN A 365 -30.46 3.65 6.07
C ASN A 365 -31.79 2.91 6.20
N SER A 366 -31.76 1.57 6.29
CA SER A 366 -32.99 0.79 6.47
C SER A 366 -33.70 1.09 7.81
N GLN A 367 -32.93 1.34 8.88
CA GLN A 367 -33.47 1.74 10.18
C GLN A 367 -34.08 3.14 10.14
N MET A 368 -33.41 4.10 9.49
CA MET A 368 -33.93 5.46 9.30
C MET A 368 -35.21 5.48 8.46
N ALA A 369 -35.26 4.72 7.37
CA ALA A 369 -36.46 4.57 6.56
C ALA A 369 -37.63 4.02 7.37
N ARG A 370 -37.39 3.01 8.23
CA ARG A 370 -38.43 2.41 9.07
C ARG A 370 -38.91 3.32 10.19
N MET A 371 -37.99 3.97 10.91
CA MET A 371 -38.29 4.73 12.13
C MET A 371 -38.70 6.17 11.86
N PHE A 372 -38.13 6.77 10.82
CA PHE A 372 -38.23 8.20 10.54
C PHE A 372 -38.81 8.54 9.16
N GLN A 373 -39.04 7.52 8.30
CA GLN A 373 -39.54 7.68 6.92
C GLN A 373 -38.60 8.53 6.06
N LEU A 374 -37.30 8.38 6.27
CA LEU A 374 -36.24 9.02 5.50
C LEU A 374 -35.75 8.08 4.39
N GLU A 375 -35.74 8.56 3.15
CA GLU A 375 -35.19 7.81 2.00
C GLU A 375 -33.66 7.83 1.98
N ASP A 376 -33.06 8.96 2.40
CA ASP A 376 -31.62 9.20 2.42
C ASP A 376 -31.16 9.74 3.77
N PHE A 377 -29.84 9.68 4.01
CA PHE A 377 -29.23 10.33 5.17
C PHE A 377 -29.51 11.84 5.16
N PRO A 378 -30.07 12.41 6.24
CA PRO A 378 -30.27 13.84 6.35
C PRO A 378 -28.92 14.54 6.46
N MET A 379 -28.73 15.59 5.66
CA MET A 379 -27.53 16.40 5.63
C MET A 379 -27.84 17.82 6.10
N LEU A 380 -26.82 18.54 6.56
CA LEU A 380 -26.93 19.97 6.77
C LEU A 380 -27.22 20.70 5.45
N PRO A 381 -28.12 21.70 5.44
CA PRO A 381 -28.36 22.54 4.26
C PRO A 381 -27.11 23.24 3.75
N HIS A 382 -26.33 23.86 4.65
CA HIS A 382 -25.11 24.58 4.30
C HIS A 382 -23.88 23.74 4.60
N ARG A 383 -23.07 23.44 3.56
CA ARG A 383 -21.88 22.58 3.65
C ARG A 383 -20.73 23.17 2.82
N PRO A 384 -20.09 24.25 3.31
CA PRO A 384 -19.08 24.97 2.54
C PRO A 384 -17.83 24.11 2.23
N TRP A 385 -17.60 23.02 2.95
CA TRP A 385 -16.51 22.08 2.69
C TRP A 385 -16.76 21.11 1.52
N ALA A 386 -18.02 20.87 1.15
CA ALA A 386 -18.39 19.81 0.21
C ALA A 386 -17.91 20.07 -1.23
N SER A 387 -17.84 21.34 -1.65
CA SER A 387 -17.41 21.75 -2.99
C SER A 387 -15.93 22.19 -3.04
N MET A 388 -15.26 22.25 -1.90
CA MET A 388 -13.88 22.73 -1.83
C MET A 388 -12.89 21.55 -1.94
N TRP A 389 -11.96 21.65 -2.90
CA TRP A 389 -10.85 20.70 -3.07
C TRP A 389 -11.27 19.23 -3.08
N GLU A 390 -12.23 18.88 -3.96
CA GLU A 390 -12.82 17.52 -4.08
C GLU A 390 -13.62 17.04 -2.85
N GLY A 391 -13.90 17.94 -1.90
CA GLY A 391 -14.67 17.66 -0.70
C GLY A 391 -13.75 17.42 0.50
N ILE A 392 -13.70 18.38 1.41
CA ILE A 392 -12.97 18.20 2.67
C ILE A 392 -13.83 17.32 3.60
N PRO A 393 -13.29 16.23 4.17
CA PRO A 393 -14.05 15.34 5.03
C PRO A 393 -14.48 16.06 6.31
N PHE A 394 -15.73 15.85 6.72
CA PHE A 394 -16.29 16.35 7.96
C PHE A 394 -16.71 15.18 8.86
N HIS A 395 -16.17 15.14 10.08
CA HIS A 395 -16.30 13.99 10.99
C HIS A 395 -17.68 13.84 11.65
N PHE A 396 -18.65 14.70 11.36
CA PHE A 396 -20.00 14.65 11.94
C PHE A 396 -21.09 14.92 10.90
N GLU A 397 -20.80 14.63 9.63
CA GLU A 397 -21.68 14.96 8.49
C GLU A 397 -23.10 14.39 8.70
N TYR A 398 -23.21 13.11 9.01
CA TYR A 398 -24.50 12.45 9.17
C TYR A 398 -25.14 12.72 10.52
N THR A 399 -24.36 12.74 11.61
CA THR A 399 -24.85 13.01 12.96
C THR A 399 -25.46 14.40 13.06
N THR A 400 -24.74 15.43 12.62
CA THR A 400 -25.21 16.81 12.73
C THR A 400 -26.37 17.08 11.78
N GLY A 401 -26.35 16.50 10.58
CA GLY A 401 -27.47 16.53 9.65
C GLY A 401 -28.74 15.90 10.22
N PHE A 402 -28.62 14.76 10.93
CA PHE A 402 -29.74 14.12 11.60
C PHE A 402 -30.31 14.96 12.76
N ILE A 403 -29.45 15.54 13.61
CA ILE A 403 -29.90 16.43 14.70
C ILE A 403 -30.66 17.64 14.13
N PHE A 404 -30.11 18.28 13.10
CA PHE A 404 -30.78 19.41 12.44
C PHE A 404 -32.16 19.01 11.92
N TRP A 405 -32.25 17.91 11.17
CA TRP A 405 -33.52 17.40 10.65
C TRP A 405 -34.51 17.07 11.78
N PHE A 406 -34.05 16.42 12.85
CA PHE A 406 -34.91 16.05 13.98
C PHE A 406 -35.50 17.29 14.66
N MET A 407 -34.66 18.30 14.90
CA MET A 407 -35.08 19.56 15.53
C MET A 407 -36.03 20.37 14.64
N ASP A 408 -35.82 20.35 13.32
CA ASP A 408 -36.68 21.07 12.38
C ASP A 408 -38.03 20.35 12.15
N LYS A 409 -38.02 19.02 11.98
CA LYS A 409 -39.20 18.26 11.51
C LYS A 409 -39.96 17.50 12.57
N LYS A 410 -39.31 17.05 13.64
CA LYS A 410 -39.91 16.12 14.63
C LYS A 410 -40.10 16.75 16.00
N TYR A 411 -39.14 17.55 16.46
CA TYR A 411 -39.17 18.22 17.76
C TYR A 411 -40.44 19.08 18.00
N PRO A 412 -40.95 19.88 17.04
CA PRO A 412 -42.11 20.76 17.30
C PRO A 412 -43.38 20.03 17.71
N GLU A 413 -43.62 18.83 17.15
CA GLU A 413 -44.73 17.94 17.54
C GLU A 413 -44.40 17.20 18.85
N ALA A 414 -43.19 16.66 18.96
CA ALA A 414 -42.78 15.81 20.08
C ALA A 414 -42.75 16.56 21.42
N ILE A 415 -42.46 17.86 21.43
CA ILE A 415 -42.32 18.65 22.65
C ILE A 415 -43.68 19.01 23.30
N GLN A 416 -44.78 19.01 22.56
CA GLN A 416 -46.09 19.47 23.05
C GLN A 416 -46.63 18.66 24.24
N PRO A 417 -46.71 17.31 24.20
CA PRO A 417 -47.15 16.55 25.36
C PRO A 417 -46.20 16.66 26.55
N LEU A 418 -44.90 16.89 26.31
CA LEU A 418 -43.90 17.08 27.38
C LEU A 418 -44.13 18.40 28.13
N LYS A 419 -44.38 19.49 27.40
CA LYS A 419 -44.74 20.80 27.99
C LYS A 419 -46.01 20.70 28.82
N LEU A 420 -47.01 19.98 28.33
CA LEU A 420 -48.26 19.77 29.07
C LEU A 420 -48.01 18.99 30.37
N LEU A 421 -47.21 17.92 30.31
CA LEU A 421 -46.84 17.15 31.50
C LEU A 421 -46.14 18.05 32.55
N LEU A 422 -45.25 18.94 32.14
CA LEU A 422 -44.56 19.86 33.06
C LEU A 422 -45.52 20.87 33.72
N LEU A 423 -46.51 21.37 32.96
CA LEU A 423 -47.46 22.39 33.39
C LEU A 423 -48.52 21.83 34.33
N GLU A 424 -49.14 20.70 33.96
CA GLU A 424 -50.30 20.15 34.67
C GLU A 424 -49.94 18.97 35.59
N GLY A 425 -48.77 18.36 35.41
CA GLY A 425 -48.33 17.18 36.19
C GLY A 425 -47.95 17.51 37.63
N VAL A 426 -48.45 16.69 38.55
CA VAL A 426 -48.08 16.69 39.97
C VAL A 426 -47.06 15.59 40.21
N PHE A 427 -45.78 15.94 40.06
CA PHE A 427 -44.65 15.05 40.27
C PHE A 427 -44.50 14.71 41.76
N ASP A 428 -44.32 13.42 42.05
CA ASP A 428 -44.14 12.95 43.42
C ASP A 428 -42.79 13.44 43.99
N ASN A 429 -41.76 13.51 43.14
CA ASN A 429 -40.46 14.08 43.45
C ASN A 429 -40.27 15.46 42.79
N LYS A 430 -40.04 16.49 43.62
CA LYS A 430 -39.81 17.87 43.16
C LYS A 430 -38.52 18.03 42.34
N ASP A 431 -37.50 17.23 42.63
CA ASP A 431 -36.23 17.27 41.89
C ASP A 431 -36.43 16.78 40.45
N ASN A 432 -37.30 15.79 40.23
CA ASN A 432 -37.64 15.30 38.89
C ASN A 432 -38.37 16.37 38.07
N ARG A 433 -39.24 17.16 38.70
CA ARG A 433 -39.90 18.30 38.03
C ARG A 433 -38.89 19.38 37.66
N GLN A 434 -37.93 19.69 38.53
CA GLN A 434 -36.90 20.68 38.26
C GLN A 434 -35.93 20.21 37.16
N GLU A 435 -35.46 18.96 37.22
CA GLU A 435 -34.67 18.32 36.17
C GLU A 435 -35.43 18.38 34.84
N PHE A 436 -36.72 18.03 34.82
CA PHE A 436 -37.53 18.08 33.61
C PHE A 436 -37.65 19.49 33.02
N ALA A 437 -37.93 20.49 33.87
CA ALA A 437 -38.00 21.88 33.43
C ALA A 437 -36.68 22.36 32.82
N ASN A 438 -35.55 22.01 33.44
CA ASN A 438 -34.22 22.35 32.92
C ASN A 438 -33.97 21.66 31.58
N THR A 439 -34.23 20.35 31.48
CA THR A 439 -34.04 19.59 30.25
C THR A 439 -34.91 20.08 29.10
N LEU A 440 -36.15 20.50 29.35
CA LEU A 440 -37.01 21.09 28.30
C LEU A 440 -36.47 22.44 27.78
N ASN A 441 -35.77 23.19 28.62
CA ASN A 441 -35.10 24.42 28.22
C ASN A 441 -33.78 24.13 27.49
N GLU A 442 -33.00 23.15 27.97
CA GLU A 442 -31.73 22.73 27.35
C GLU A 442 -31.96 22.17 25.95
N ILE A 443 -32.94 21.29 25.74
CA ILE A 443 -33.26 20.75 24.41
C ILE A 443 -33.75 21.85 23.44
N MET A 444 -34.43 22.87 23.95
CA MET A 444 -34.81 24.04 23.15
C MET A 444 -33.58 24.86 22.77
N GLN A 445 -32.62 25.00 23.68
CA GLN A 445 -31.35 25.64 23.38
C GLN A 445 -30.58 24.86 22.31
N VAL A 446 -30.54 23.53 22.38
CA VAL A 446 -29.95 22.69 21.32
C VAL A 446 -30.61 22.95 19.96
N SER A 447 -31.93 23.15 19.92
CA SER A 447 -32.65 23.50 18.69
C SER A 447 -32.23 24.86 18.13
N ASN A 448 -31.94 25.83 18.99
CA ASN A 448 -31.45 27.15 18.56
C ASN A 448 -29.99 27.06 18.11
N ASP A 449 -29.16 26.35 18.87
CA ASP A 449 -27.72 26.20 18.60
C ASP A 449 -27.49 25.50 17.25
N ILE A 450 -28.26 24.47 16.91
CA ILE A 450 -28.11 23.76 15.62
C ILE A 450 -28.56 24.62 14.42
N GLN A 451 -29.56 25.48 14.60
CA GLN A 451 -30.00 26.43 13.58
C GLN A 451 -28.95 27.53 13.38
N GLN A 452 -28.48 28.14 14.47
CA GLN A 452 -27.41 29.14 14.43
C GLN A 452 -26.13 28.57 13.82
N PHE A 453 -25.78 27.33 14.16
CA PHE A 453 -24.66 26.63 13.56
C PHE A 453 -24.81 26.50 12.05
N ASN A 454 -25.98 26.07 11.56
CA ASN A 454 -26.24 25.99 10.12
C ASN A 454 -26.21 27.37 9.43
N ASP A 455 -26.64 28.43 10.11
CA ASP A 455 -26.56 29.80 9.58
C ASP A 455 -25.12 30.32 9.52
N ASP A 456 -24.29 30.00 10.52
CA ASP A 456 -22.87 30.33 10.54
C ASP A 456 -22.10 29.63 9.40
N LEU A 457 -22.59 28.46 8.95
CA LEU A 457 -22.06 27.72 7.79
C LEU A 457 -22.50 28.29 6.44
N SER A 458 -23.54 29.13 6.40
CA SER A 458 -23.99 29.77 5.17
C SER A 458 -22.93 30.72 4.59
N GLY A 459 -23.01 31.07 3.30
CA GLY A 459 -22.06 32.00 2.66
C GLY A 459 -22.03 33.41 3.28
N MET A 460 -23.04 33.77 4.08
CA MET A 460 -23.08 35.03 4.84
C MET A 460 -22.66 34.84 6.31
N GLY A 461 -22.53 33.61 6.77
CA GLY A 461 -22.12 33.22 8.11
C GLY A 461 -20.61 33.28 8.30
N GLN A 462 -20.16 33.29 9.57
CA GLN A 462 -18.74 33.47 9.87
C GLN A 462 -17.86 32.36 9.29
N VAL A 463 -18.33 31.11 9.31
CA VAL A 463 -17.59 29.96 8.78
C VAL A 463 -17.65 29.98 7.25
N GLY A 464 -18.84 30.12 6.65
CA GLY A 464 -18.96 30.13 5.19
C GLY A 464 -18.14 31.24 4.53
N LEU A 465 -18.08 32.44 5.13
CA LEU A 465 -17.22 33.53 4.65
C LEU A 465 -15.73 33.18 4.62
N VAL A 466 -15.25 32.31 5.51
CA VAL A 466 -13.86 31.83 5.50
C VAL A 466 -13.63 30.92 4.29
N PHE A 467 -14.57 30.01 4.03
CA PHE A 467 -14.50 29.12 2.88
C PHE A 467 -14.61 29.88 1.55
N ASP A 468 -15.56 30.81 1.43
CA ASP A 468 -15.75 31.62 0.22
C ASP A 468 -14.51 32.47 -0.11
N LYS A 469 -13.87 33.06 0.90
CA LYS A 469 -12.61 33.81 0.73
C LYS A 469 -11.48 32.93 0.21
N ILE A 470 -11.40 31.69 0.66
CA ILE A 470 -10.34 30.76 0.22
C ILE A 470 -10.65 30.23 -1.18
N ALA A 471 -11.91 29.89 -1.46
CA ALA A 471 -12.38 29.46 -2.77
C ALA A 471 -12.09 30.53 -3.84
N ALA A 472 -12.34 31.81 -3.56
CA ALA A 472 -12.11 32.93 -4.48
C ALA A 472 -10.63 33.14 -4.86
N ASN A 473 -9.68 32.69 -4.03
CA ASN A 473 -8.24 32.90 -4.28
C ASN A 473 -7.59 31.81 -5.16
N HIS A 474 -8.32 30.74 -5.50
CA HIS A 474 -7.95 29.64 -6.43
C HIS A 474 -6.57 28.95 -6.24
N LEU A 475 -5.80 29.31 -5.21
CA LEU A 475 -4.48 28.75 -4.91
C LEU A 475 -4.51 27.94 -3.61
N ARG A 476 -4.17 26.65 -3.70
CA ARG A 476 -3.97 25.77 -2.53
C ARG A 476 -2.62 26.08 -1.88
N THR A 477 -2.58 27.10 -1.03
CA THR A 477 -1.39 27.48 -0.25
C THR A 477 -1.36 26.77 1.11
N LEU A 478 -0.17 26.58 1.69
CA LEU A 478 -0.01 26.03 3.06
C LEU A 478 -0.79 26.84 4.10
N GLN A 479 -0.87 28.17 3.93
CA GLN A 479 -1.64 29.05 4.81
C GLN A 479 -3.15 28.84 4.66
N ALA A 480 -3.65 28.64 3.44
CA ALA A 480 -5.06 28.32 3.20
C ALA A 480 -5.43 26.96 3.81
N GLN A 481 -4.56 25.95 3.68
CA GLN A 481 -4.77 24.63 4.29
C GLN A 481 -4.84 24.70 5.81
N SER A 482 -3.86 25.34 6.47
CA SER A 482 -3.86 25.50 7.92
C SER A 482 -5.09 26.27 8.44
N LYS A 483 -5.57 27.26 7.67
CA LYS A 483 -6.78 28.01 8.02
C LYS A 483 -8.05 27.18 7.87
N ILE A 484 -8.14 26.32 6.86
CA ILE A 484 -9.25 25.37 6.71
C ILE A 484 -9.22 24.33 7.80
N GLU A 485 -8.07 23.74 8.12
CA GLU A 485 -7.94 22.74 9.19
C GLU A 485 -8.38 23.31 10.54
N SER A 486 -7.91 24.50 10.90
CA SER A 486 -8.33 25.17 12.14
C SER A 486 -9.83 25.53 12.14
N THR A 487 -10.38 25.93 11.00
CA THR A 487 -11.83 26.21 10.87
C THR A 487 -12.63 24.91 11.01
N MET A 488 -12.22 23.82 10.36
CA MET A 488 -12.86 22.51 10.45
C MET A 488 -12.83 21.96 11.88
N LEU A 489 -11.72 22.09 12.60
CA LEU A 489 -11.62 21.70 14.01
C LEU A 489 -12.63 22.45 14.89
N ASN A 490 -12.87 23.74 14.62
CA ASN A 490 -13.87 24.51 15.35
C ASN A 490 -15.30 24.05 15.00
N VAL A 491 -15.59 23.81 13.71
CA VAL A 491 -16.87 23.29 13.23
C VAL A 491 -17.19 21.93 13.86
N GLU A 492 -16.19 21.05 13.96
CA GLU A 492 -16.28 19.74 14.60
C GLU A 492 -16.47 19.84 16.11
N ALA A 493 -15.76 20.75 16.78
CA ALA A 493 -15.93 20.98 18.21
C ALA A 493 -17.34 21.46 18.57
N THR A 494 -17.90 22.38 17.78
CA THR A 494 -19.28 22.87 17.94
C THR A 494 -20.29 21.74 17.72
N SER A 495 -20.11 20.95 16.66
CA SER A 495 -20.97 19.79 16.36
C SER A 495 -20.94 18.74 17.48
N GLN A 496 -19.76 18.46 18.02
CA GLN A 496 -19.58 17.55 19.15
C GLN A 496 -20.28 18.05 20.41
N ASN A 497 -20.27 19.36 20.68
CA ASN A 497 -20.97 19.95 21.82
C ASN A 497 -22.50 19.85 21.66
N ILE A 498 -23.03 20.22 20.48
CA ILE A 498 -24.46 20.07 20.16
C ILE A 498 -24.90 18.62 20.34
N LYS A 499 -24.14 17.67 19.80
CA LYS A 499 -24.41 16.23 19.95
C LYS A 499 -24.45 15.80 21.42
N LYS A 500 -23.49 16.24 22.24
CA LYS A 500 -23.43 15.89 23.67
C LYS A 500 -24.66 16.38 24.42
N SER A 501 -25.04 17.64 24.22
CA SER A 501 -26.23 18.23 24.84
C SER A 501 -27.49 17.50 24.39
N PHE A 502 -27.69 17.33 23.07
CA PHE A 502 -28.81 16.59 22.51
C PHE A 502 -28.97 15.19 23.13
N CYS A 503 -27.87 14.43 23.19
CA CYS A 503 -27.88 13.08 23.77
C CYS A 503 -28.19 13.09 25.27
N ALA A 504 -27.71 14.07 26.03
CA ALA A 504 -28.00 14.20 27.46
C ALA A 504 -29.49 14.48 27.67
N ASP A 505 -30.06 15.40 26.90
CA ASP A 505 -31.45 15.81 27.00
C ASP A 505 -32.40 14.68 26.61
N CYS A 506 -32.13 13.97 25.50
CA CYS A 506 -32.92 12.81 25.08
C CYS A 506 -32.96 11.72 26.17
N ARG A 507 -31.83 11.49 26.86
CA ARG A 507 -31.75 10.52 27.96
C ARG A 507 -32.58 10.96 29.15
N SER A 508 -32.49 12.22 29.57
CA SER A 508 -33.23 12.72 30.72
C SER A 508 -34.75 12.74 30.43
N ILE A 509 -35.18 13.22 29.25
CA ILE A 509 -36.58 13.15 28.80
C ILE A 509 -37.10 11.71 28.86
N THR A 510 -36.34 10.74 28.34
CA THR A 510 -36.77 9.34 28.30
C THR A 510 -36.98 8.78 29.71
N LYS A 511 -36.04 9.03 30.63
CA LYS A 511 -36.12 8.53 32.02
C LYS A 511 -37.27 9.16 32.81
N ILE A 512 -37.46 10.47 32.69
CA ILE A 512 -38.51 11.20 33.41
C ILE A 512 -39.90 10.76 32.92
N VAL A 513 -40.06 10.58 31.60
CA VAL A 513 -41.34 10.13 31.04
C VAL A 513 -41.62 8.66 31.36
N ASP A 514 -40.59 7.79 31.39
CA ASP A 514 -40.72 6.40 31.85
C ASP A 514 -41.22 6.33 33.30
N GLY A 515 -40.63 7.16 34.19
CA GLY A 515 -41.08 7.29 35.58
C GLY A 515 -42.51 7.80 35.68
N ALA A 516 -42.84 8.88 34.96
CA ALA A 516 -44.17 9.47 34.95
C ALA A 516 -45.29 8.51 34.48
N LEU A 517 -44.99 7.64 33.50
CA LEU A 517 -45.92 6.64 32.98
C LEU A 517 -45.97 5.36 33.83
N GLY A 518 -45.05 5.17 34.77
CA GLY A 518 -44.94 3.94 35.57
C GLY A 518 -44.43 2.73 34.77
N ASP A 519 -43.79 2.97 33.61
CA ASP A 519 -43.31 1.91 32.71
C ASP A 519 -42.02 1.24 33.24
N LYS A 520 -41.29 1.89 34.18
CA LYS A 520 -40.09 1.35 34.85
C LYS A 520 -40.04 1.74 36.33
N ASN A 521 -39.69 0.78 37.18
CA ASN A 521 -39.38 1.03 38.60
C ASN A 521 -37.93 1.54 38.74
N ASP A 522 -37.69 2.82 38.45
CA ASP A 522 -36.43 3.50 38.77
C ASP A 522 -36.60 4.25 40.10
N THR A 523 -35.77 3.95 41.11
CA THR A 523 -35.86 4.58 42.44
C THR A 523 -35.52 6.07 42.43
N ARG A 524 -34.95 6.59 41.34
CA ARG A 524 -34.65 8.01 41.16
C ARG A 524 -35.77 8.75 40.43
N TYR A 525 -36.41 8.12 39.46
CA TYR A 525 -37.42 8.75 38.60
C TYR A 525 -38.83 8.27 38.98
N ASP A 526 -39.42 8.93 39.98
CA ASP A 526 -40.76 8.67 40.49
C ASP A 526 -41.90 9.10 39.54
N GLY A 527 -43.10 8.61 39.86
CA GLY A 527 -44.32 8.84 39.10
C GLY A 527 -44.90 10.27 39.21
N VAL A 528 -45.98 10.45 38.44
CA VAL A 528 -46.81 11.64 38.47
C VAL A 528 -48.18 11.23 39.01
N SER A 529 -48.50 11.64 40.23
CA SER A 529 -49.72 11.23 40.95
C SER A 529 -51.03 11.46 40.19
N ASN A 530 -51.10 12.53 39.38
CA ASN A 530 -52.29 12.86 38.58
C ASN A 530 -52.22 12.41 37.11
N ILE A 531 -51.27 11.53 36.73
CA ILE A 531 -51.08 11.11 35.33
C ILE A 531 -52.36 10.54 34.69
N ASN A 532 -53.20 9.84 35.48
CA ASN A 532 -54.44 9.22 35.02
C ASN A 532 -55.63 10.20 34.89
N THR A 533 -55.48 11.45 35.34
CA THR A 533 -56.55 12.46 35.33
C THR A 533 -56.21 13.69 34.48
N LEU A 534 -54.97 13.82 34.00
CA LEU A 534 -54.53 14.88 33.09
C LEU A 534 -55.41 14.94 31.81
N LYS A 535 -55.79 16.15 31.37
CA LYS A 535 -56.75 16.40 30.26
C LYS A 535 -58.16 15.81 30.40
N GLY A 536 -58.55 15.26 31.55
CA GLY A 536 -59.90 14.71 31.76
C GLY A 536 -60.26 13.67 30.69
N PHE A 537 -61.32 13.91 29.91
CA PHE A 537 -61.76 13.02 28.82
C PHE A 537 -60.69 12.75 27.74
N GLY A 538 -59.67 13.60 27.60
CA GLY A 538 -58.57 13.42 26.66
C GLY A 538 -57.35 12.66 27.21
N ASN A 539 -57.44 12.10 28.43
CA ASN A 539 -56.29 11.49 29.12
C ASN A 539 -55.62 10.35 28.33
N ASP A 540 -56.41 9.46 27.74
CA ASP A 540 -55.86 8.31 27.01
C ASP A 540 -55.09 8.76 25.75
N THR A 541 -55.64 9.72 25.01
CA THR A 541 -54.95 10.32 23.86
C THR A 541 -53.66 11.03 24.29
N PHE A 542 -53.69 11.72 25.42
CA PHE A 542 -52.50 12.37 25.98
C PHE A 542 -51.41 11.36 26.35
N LYS A 543 -51.75 10.28 27.07
CA LYS A 543 -50.77 9.23 27.45
C LYS A 543 -50.15 8.57 26.22
N VAL A 544 -50.95 8.32 25.16
CA VAL A 544 -50.44 7.80 23.89
C VAL A 544 -49.48 8.78 23.22
N ALA A 545 -49.82 10.08 23.18
CA ALA A 545 -48.95 11.11 22.62
C ALA A 545 -47.65 11.26 23.42
N LEU A 546 -47.74 11.21 24.76
CA LEU A 546 -46.58 11.29 25.66
C LEU A 546 -45.63 10.09 25.45
N LYS A 547 -46.19 8.88 25.35
CA LYS A 547 -45.44 7.66 25.04
C LYS A 547 -44.77 7.73 23.66
N LYS A 548 -45.48 8.21 22.64
CA LYS A 548 -44.93 8.44 21.29
C LYS A 548 -43.75 9.42 21.32
N SER A 549 -43.86 10.53 22.06
CA SER A 549 -42.76 11.48 22.21
C SER A 549 -41.54 10.86 22.88
N ARG A 550 -41.73 10.10 23.97
CA ARG A 550 -40.64 9.35 24.61
C ARG A 550 -39.96 8.40 23.63
N ASP A 551 -40.74 7.57 22.94
CA ASP A 551 -40.21 6.59 21.98
C ASP A 551 -39.42 7.26 20.87
N LEU A 552 -39.85 8.46 20.44
CA LEU A 552 -39.16 9.25 19.42
C LEU A 552 -37.81 9.79 19.91
N PHE A 553 -37.72 10.32 21.13
CA PHE A 553 -36.45 10.77 21.73
C PHE A 553 -35.50 9.60 22.02
N SER A 554 -36.02 8.45 22.47
CA SER A 554 -35.23 7.23 22.63
C SER A 554 -34.68 6.72 21.29
N ALA A 555 -35.53 6.68 20.26
CA ALA A 555 -35.14 6.31 18.90
C ALA A 555 -34.06 7.25 18.33
N ALA A 556 -34.20 8.56 18.54
CA ALA A 556 -33.22 9.54 18.10
C ALA A 556 -31.87 9.33 18.79
N LEU A 557 -31.88 9.06 20.11
CA LEU A 557 -30.67 8.77 20.86
C LEU A 557 -29.95 7.52 20.33
N ASP A 558 -30.69 6.45 20.03
CA ASP A 558 -30.09 5.21 19.51
C ASP A 558 -29.56 5.40 18.08
N MET A 559 -30.25 6.19 17.25
CA MET A 559 -29.79 6.52 15.90
C MET A 559 -28.45 7.27 15.91
N ILE A 560 -28.27 8.26 16.82
CA ILE A 560 -27.00 8.99 16.96
C ILE A 560 -25.84 8.03 17.30
N LYS A 561 -26.06 7.06 18.19
CA LYS A 561 -25.03 6.06 18.53
C LYS A 561 -24.65 5.19 17.34
N GLU A 562 -25.60 4.89 16.46
CA GLU A 562 -25.35 4.09 15.27
C GLU A 562 -24.62 4.89 14.17
N LEU A 563 -24.88 6.19 14.07
CA LEU A 563 -24.23 7.10 13.12
C LEU A 563 -22.76 7.42 13.47
N GLU A 564 -22.42 7.51 14.75
CA GLU A 564 -21.06 7.88 15.22
C GLU A 564 -19.91 7.09 14.54
N PRO A 565 -19.99 5.75 14.36
CA PRO A 565 -18.90 4.99 13.75
C PRO A 565 -18.82 5.13 12.21
N ILE A 566 -19.83 5.68 11.55
CA ILE A 566 -19.80 5.97 10.10
C ILE A 566 -19.15 7.33 9.84
N ASP A 567 -19.40 8.28 10.74
CA ASP A 567 -18.96 9.67 10.68
C ASP A 567 -17.44 9.82 10.86
N LEU A 568 -16.78 8.85 11.50
CA LEU A 568 -15.33 8.77 11.55
C LEU A 568 -14.81 8.24 10.19
N PRO A 569 -14.01 9.00 9.42
CA PRO A 569 -13.30 8.45 8.29
C PRO A 569 -12.38 7.35 8.83
N GLY A 570 -12.56 6.12 8.34
CA GLY A 570 -11.61 5.05 8.63
C GLY A 570 -10.21 5.55 8.28
N ASN A 571 -9.28 5.45 9.23
CA ASN A 571 -7.89 5.87 9.08
C ASN A 571 -7.40 5.55 7.66
N LYS A 572 -7.20 6.60 6.85
CA LYS A 572 -6.48 6.50 5.57
C LYS A 572 -5.02 6.21 5.83
#